data_AF-A0A849D646-F1
#
_entry.id   AF-A0A849D646-F1
#
_cell.length_a   1.000
_cell.length_b   1.000
_cell.length_c   1.000
_cell.angle_alpha   90.00
_cell.angle_beta   90.00
_cell.angle_gamma   90.00
#
_symmetry.space_group_name_H-M   'P 1'
#
loop_
_entity.id
_entity.type
_entity.pdbx_description
1 polymer ?
#
loop_
_entity_poly.entity_id
_entity_poly.type
_entity_poly.pdbx_seq_one_letter_code
_entity_poly.pdbx_strand_id
1 'polypeptide(L)'
;LSYNGSYLFNSAGPSELGAEGLLLLNSRSLTAKNLSPYKHSAFIQAGYQIHPLVNGGMGVMFFPRNKAIFLSPFVTWNVFQDFDIDFIVQGFYGENFTSGSFDALSISYFLRGKWSF
;
A
#
# COMPACT_ATOMS: atom_id res chain seq x y z
N LEU A 1 -11.46 13.23 11.02
CA LEU A 1 -10.12 12.61 10.96
C LEU A 1 -10.27 11.15 11.33
N SER A 2 -9.81 10.25 10.48
CA SER A 2 -9.92 8.80 10.68
C SER A 2 -8.53 8.16 10.65
N TYR A 3 -8.27 7.22 11.54
CA TYR A 3 -7.01 6.47 11.59
C TYR A 3 -7.28 4.98 11.74
N ASN A 4 -6.47 4.15 11.11
CA ASN A 4 -6.50 2.70 11.26
C ASN A 4 -5.08 2.17 11.36
N GLY A 5 -4.89 1.12 12.15
CA GLY A 5 -3.63 0.39 12.23
C GLY A 5 -3.91 -1.10 12.29
N SER A 6 -3.09 -1.89 11.62
CA SER A 6 -3.14 -3.34 11.70
C SER A 6 -1.74 -3.94 11.67
N TYR A 7 -1.61 -5.14 12.21
CA TYR A 7 -0.37 -5.90 12.22
C TYR A 7 -0.67 -7.32 11.78
N LEU A 8 0.18 -7.84 10.90
CA LEU A 8 0.05 -9.19 10.37
C LEU A 8 1.35 -9.95 10.55
N PHE A 9 1.20 -11.15 11.12
CA PHE A 9 2.25 -12.14 11.25
C PHE A 9 1.97 -13.30 10.30
N ASN A 10 2.93 -13.61 9.43
CA ASN A 10 2.86 -14.79 8.55
C ASN A 10 4.01 -15.75 8.87
N SER A 11 3.68 -16.92 9.41
CA SER A 11 4.68 -17.96 9.73
C SER A 11 5.37 -18.57 8.51
N ALA A 12 4.77 -18.48 7.31
CA ALA A 12 5.32 -19.03 6.07
C ALA A 12 6.13 -18.00 5.24
N GLY A 13 6.21 -16.74 5.71
CA GLY A 13 6.97 -15.68 5.03
C GLY A 13 8.48 -15.91 5.15
N PRO A 14 9.24 -15.93 4.04
CA PRO A 14 10.70 -15.98 4.08
C PRO A 14 11.29 -14.83 4.91
N SER A 15 12.38 -15.11 5.62
CA SER A 15 13.04 -14.15 6.52
C SER A 15 13.82 -13.05 5.79
N GLU A 16 14.10 -13.20 4.49
CA GLU A 16 15.02 -12.36 3.71
C GLU A 16 14.54 -12.10 2.27
N LEU A 17 13.26 -11.76 2.09
CA LEU A 17 12.82 -11.18 0.81
C LEU A 17 13.06 -9.67 0.85
N GLY A 18 13.83 -9.09 -0.07
CA GLY A 18 13.83 -7.63 -0.25
C GLY A 18 12.46 -7.14 -0.73
N ALA A 19 12.35 -5.88 -1.15
CA ALA A 19 11.09 -5.35 -1.67
C ALA A 19 10.58 -6.06 -2.96
N GLU A 20 11.41 -6.87 -3.60
CA GLU A 20 11.08 -7.91 -4.59
C GLU A 20 9.95 -8.86 -4.12
N GLY A 21 9.84 -9.11 -2.81
CA GLY A 21 8.83 -9.97 -2.22
C GLY A 21 7.40 -9.51 -2.51
N LEU A 22 7.18 -8.20 -2.67
CA LEU A 22 5.87 -7.64 -3.06
C LEU A 22 5.57 -7.88 -4.55
N LEU A 23 6.58 -7.90 -5.42
CA LEU A 23 6.38 -8.26 -6.83
C LEU A 23 5.94 -9.72 -6.96
N LEU A 24 6.41 -10.60 -6.07
CA LEU A 24 5.99 -12.01 -6.01
C LEU A 24 4.52 -12.21 -5.61
N LEU A 25 3.84 -11.21 -5.01
CA LEU A 25 2.40 -11.31 -4.73
C LEU A 25 1.56 -11.30 -6.01
N ASN A 26 2.03 -10.68 -7.09
CA ASN A 26 1.35 -10.71 -8.37
C ASN A 26 1.53 -12.05 -9.11
N SER A 27 2.58 -12.82 -8.78
CA SER A 27 2.93 -14.06 -9.49
C SER A 27 2.62 -15.35 -8.73
N ARG A 28 2.23 -15.28 -7.45
CA ARG A 28 1.88 -16.44 -6.63
C ARG A 28 0.39 -16.49 -6.32
N SER A 29 -0.18 -17.70 -6.27
CA SER A 29 -1.54 -17.90 -5.77
C SER A 29 -1.60 -17.60 -4.28
N LEU A 30 -2.31 -16.51 -3.92
CA LEU A 30 -2.59 -16.19 -2.51
C LEU A 30 -3.44 -17.31 -1.90
N THR A 31 -2.93 -17.94 -0.85
CA THR A 31 -3.63 -18.90 0.01
C THR A 31 -3.57 -18.38 1.43
N ALA A 32 -4.50 -18.79 2.32
CA ALA A 32 -4.51 -18.38 3.73
C ALA A 32 -3.16 -18.59 4.47
N LYS A 33 -2.33 -19.53 3.99
CA LYS A 33 -0.97 -19.79 4.50
C LYS A 33 0.11 -18.83 3.97
N ASN A 34 -0.13 -18.13 2.86
CA ASN A 34 0.83 -17.24 2.17
C ASN A 34 0.20 -15.88 1.85
N LEU A 35 -0.63 -15.36 2.76
CA LEU A 35 -1.41 -14.13 2.57
C LEU A 35 -0.51 -12.89 2.41
N SER A 36 0.72 -12.94 2.94
CA SER A 36 1.75 -11.92 2.80
C SER A 36 3.08 -12.59 2.45
N PRO A 37 3.92 -12.00 1.59
CA PRO A 37 5.23 -12.55 1.29
C PRO A 37 6.22 -12.33 2.44
N TYR A 38 5.87 -11.51 3.44
CA TYR A 38 6.72 -11.16 4.57
C TYR A 38 6.21 -11.73 5.90
N LYS A 39 7.16 -12.06 6.79
CA LYS A 39 6.87 -12.63 8.10
C LYS A 39 6.18 -11.65 9.05
N HIS A 40 6.55 -10.37 8.99
CA HIS A 40 5.98 -9.31 9.81
C HIS A 40 5.67 -8.11 8.94
N SER A 41 4.42 -7.65 8.99
CA SER A 41 3.99 -6.43 8.31
C SER A 41 3.11 -5.60 9.23
N ALA A 42 3.41 -4.32 9.34
CA ALA A 42 2.60 -3.35 10.06
C ALA A 42 1.99 -2.38 9.05
N PHE A 43 0.71 -2.07 9.20
CA PHE A 43 -0.01 -1.13 8.35
C PHE A 43 -0.60 -0.03 9.21
N ILE A 44 -0.49 1.21 8.74
CA ILE A 44 -1.09 2.39 9.36
C ILE A 44 -1.70 3.22 8.24
N GLN A 45 -2.91 3.72 8.43
CA GLN A 45 -3.52 4.68 7.53
C GLN A 45 -4.11 5.85 8.29
N ALA A 46 -4.10 7.01 7.65
CA ALA A 46 -4.84 8.17 8.09
C ALA A 46 -5.63 8.76 6.92
N GLY A 47 -6.82 9.29 7.21
CA GLY A 47 -7.70 9.95 6.25
C GLY A 47 -8.35 11.17 6.86
N TYR A 48 -8.51 12.21 6.05
CA TYR A 48 -9.09 13.49 6.45
C TYR A 48 -9.99 14.06 5.34
N GLN A 49 -11.13 14.62 5.75
CA GLN A 49 -12.02 15.34 4.86
C GLN A 49 -11.47 16.76 4.67
N ILE A 50 -10.69 16.98 3.62
CA ILE A 50 -10.04 18.27 3.33
C ILE A 50 -11.09 19.33 2.99
N HIS A 51 -12.12 18.95 2.24
CA HIS A 51 -13.24 19.79 1.82
C HIS A 51 -14.53 18.95 1.78
N PRO A 52 -15.76 19.51 1.88
CA PRO A 52 -17.00 18.72 1.78
C PRO A 52 -17.08 17.77 0.57
N LEU A 53 -16.41 18.10 -0.53
CA LEU A 53 -16.35 17.30 -1.76
C LEU A 53 -15.03 16.55 -1.94
N VAL A 54 -14.01 16.78 -1.10
CA VAL A 54 -12.68 16.20 -1.26
C VAL A 54 -12.22 15.51 0.02
N ASN A 55 -12.00 14.21 -0.09
CA ASN A 55 -11.36 13.41 0.94
C ASN A 55 -9.93 13.09 0.52
N GLY A 56 -8.99 13.11 1.46
CA GLY A 56 -7.62 12.70 1.19
C GLY A 56 -7.09 11.83 2.32
N GLY A 57 -6.15 10.97 1.99
CA GLY A 57 -5.53 10.11 2.99
C GLY A 57 -4.24 9.49 2.50
N MET A 58 -3.62 8.75 3.40
CA MET A 58 -2.39 8.03 3.13
C MET A 58 -2.37 6.74 3.95
N GLY A 59 -2.09 5.63 3.26
CA GLY A 59 -1.72 4.36 3.87
C GLY A 59 -0.22 4.15 3.81
N VAL A 60 0.35 3.59 4.86
CA VAL A 60 1.75 3.19 4.95
C VAL A 60 1.84 1.76 5.46
N MET A 61 2.59 0.91 4.79
CA MET A 61 2.91 -0.44 5.25
C MET A 61 4.42 -0.57 5.44
N PHE A 62 4.82 -1.04 6.62
CA PHE A 62 6.21 -1.25 7.00
C PHE A 62 6.50 -2.75 7.11
N PHE A 63 7.65 -3.16 6.59
CA PHE A 63 8.15 -4.53 6.66
C PHE A 63 9.51 -4.54 7.40
N PRO A 64 9.52 -4.61 8.74
CA PRO A 64 10.71 -4.33 9.56
C PRO A 64 11.91 -5.24 9.27
N ARG A 65 11.64 -6.52 8.98
CA ARG A 65 12.69 -7.52 8.72
C ARG A 65 13.34 -7.36 7.35
N ASN A 66 12.61 -6.77 6.40
CA ASN A 66 12.91 -6.74 4.98
C ASN A 66 13.27 -5.33 4.49
N LYS A 67 13.28 -4.36 5.42
CA LYS A 67 13.59 -2.94 5.19
C LYS A 67 12.87 -2.38 3.96
N ALA A 68 11.59 -2.69 3.85
CA ALA A 68 10.73 -2.22 2.78
C ALA A 68 9.59 -1.38 3.36
N ILE A 69 9.16 -0.39 2.58
CA ILE A 69 8.05 0.50 2.91
C ILE A 69 7.16 0.61 1.68
N PHE A 70 5.86 0.45 1.90
CA PHE A 70 4.84 0.76 0.92
C PHE A 70 4.09 2.01 1.34
N LEU A 71 3.92 2.94 0.41
CA LEU A 71 3.23 4.21 0.59
C LEU A 71 2.08 4.29 -0.42
N SER A 72 0.88 4.62 0.05
CA SER A 72 -0.31 4.74 -0.78
C SER A 72 -1.13 5.98 -0.42
N PRO A 73 -0.67 7.20 -0.78
CA PRO A 73 -1.53 8.37 -0.73
C PRO A 73 -2.69 8.27 -1.73
N PHE A 74 -3.83 8.82 -1.34
CA PHE A 74 -5.01 8.92 -2.19
C PHE A 74 -5.75 10.23 -1.97
N VAL A 75 -6.45 10.67 -3.01
CA VAL A 75 -7.40 11.79 -2.98
C VAL A 75 -8.65 11.35 -3.72
N THR A 76 -9.79 11.48 -3.07
CA THR A 76 -11.12 11.23 -3.62
C THR A 76 -11.83 12.56 -3.79
N TRP A 77 -12.30 12.83 -5.00
CA TRP A 77 -13.14 13.97 -5.32
C TRP A 77 -14.54 13.49 -5.70
N ASN A 78 -15.54 13.89 -4.91
CA ASN A 78 -16.95 13.69 -5.21
C ASN A 78 -17.39 14.80 -6.17
N VAL A 79 -17.52 14.48 -7.47
CA VAL A 79 -17.84 15.45 -8.52
C VAL A 79 -19.34 15.69 -8.60
N PHE A 80 -20.13 14.62 -8.47
CA PHE A 80 -21.58 14.65 -8.39
C PHE A 80 -22.04 13.91 -7.13
N GLN A 81 -23.33 13.96 -6.80
CA GLN A 81 -23.89 13.25 -5.65
C GLN A 81 -23.62 11.74 -5.69
N ASP A 82 -23.48 11.18 -6.90
CA ASP A 82 -23.37 9.74 -7.14
C ASP A 82 -22.09 9.34 -7.90
N PHE A 83 -21.16 10.28 -8.11
CA PHE A 83 -19.96 10.04 -8.90
C PHE A 83 -18.71 10.57 -8.21
N ASP A 84 -17.80 9.63 -7.92
CA ASP A 84 -16.53 9.88 -7.26
C ASP A 84 -15.38 9.58 -8.22
N ILE A 85 -14.36 10.42 -8.18
CA ILE A 85 -13.07 10.20 -8.85
C ILE A 85 -12.00 10.04 -7.77
N ASP A 86 -11.29 8.93 -7.80
CA ASP A 86 -10.14 8.68 -6.95
C ASP A 86 -8.85 8.78 -7.75
N PHE A 87 -7.90 9.52 -7.21
CA PHE A 87 -6.50 9.49 -7.62
C PHE A 87 -5.68 8.83 -6.52
N ILE A 88 -4.97 7.75 -6.87
CA ILE A 88 -4.20 6.95 -5.93
C ILE A 88 -2.79 6.81 -6.48
N VAL A 89 -1.80 7.10 -5.65
CA VAL A 89 -0.38 6.84 -5.96
C VAL A 89 0.10 5.74 -5.04
N GLN A 90 0.75 4.73 -5.59
CA GLN A 90 1.28 3.60 -4.86
C GLN A 90 2.78 3.51 -5.11
N GLY A 91 3.58 3.73 -4.06
CA GLY A 91 5.04 3.70 -4.10
C GLY A 91 5.57 2.56 -3.23
N PHE A 92 6.46 1.76 -3.80
CA PHE A 92 7.21 0.70 -3.12
C PHE A 92 8.68 1.11 -3.03
N TYR A 93 9.18 1.17 -1.80
CA TYR A 93 10.55 1.55 -1.48
C TYR A 93 11.23 0.44 -0.69
N GLY A 94 12.52 0.25 -0.92
CA GLY A 94 13.31 -0.74 -0.20
C GLY A 94 14.78 -0.68 -0.56
N GLU A 95 15.59 -1.48 0.12
CA GLU A 95 16.99 -1.64 -0.22
C GLU A 95 17.13 -2.32 -1.58
N ASN A 96 17.82 -1.66 -2.51
CA ASN A 96 18.17 -2.22 -3.81
C ASN A 96 19.32 -3.23 -3.63
N PHE A 97 19.13 -4.46 -4.11
CA PHE A 97 20.12 -5.53 -3.99
C PHE A 97 21.45 -5.21 -4.68
N THR A 98 21.44 -4.31 -5.69
CA THR A 98 22.62 -3.98 -6.49
C THR A 98 23.48 -2.86 -5.89
N SER A 99 22.87 -1.86 -5.24
CA SER A 99 23.58 -0.68 -4.72
C SER A 99 23.59 -0.60 -3.18
N GLY A 100 22.73 -1.36 -2.49
CA GLY A 100 22.49 -1.21 -1.05
C GLY A 100 21.79 0.10 -0.66
N SER A 101 21.44 0.95 -1.64
CA SER A 101 20.71 2.20 -1.42
C SER A 101 19.22 1.94 -1.20
N PHE A 102 18.59 2.77 -0.38
CA PHE A 102 17.14 2.76 -0.18
C PHE A 102 16.48 3.61 -1.28
N ASP A 103 15.92 2.95 -2.28
CA ASP A 103 15.38 3.60 -3.48
C ASP A 103 13.90 3.23 -3.72
N ALA A 104 13.24 4.02 -4.56
CA ALA A 104 11.91 3.69 -5.08
C ALA A 104 12.04 2.57 -6.12
N LEU A 105 11.53 1.39 -5.81
CA LEU A 105 11.58 0.22 -6.69
C LEU A 105 10.43 0.23 -7.70
N SER A 106 9.27 0.73 -7.30
CA SER A 106 8.11 0.88 -8.17
C SER A 106 7.23 2.01 -7.70
N ILE A 107 6.76 2.84 -8.64
CA ILE A 107 5.75 3.86 -8.38
C ILE A 107 4.68 3.70 -9.44
N SER A 108 3.43 3.60 -9.01
CA SER A 108 2.27 3.41 -9.87
C SER A 108 1.22 4.47 -9.57
N TYR A 109 0.57 4.96 -10.63
CA TYR A 109 -0.47 5.98 -10.57
C TYR A 109 -1.78 5.40 -11.07
N PHE A 110 -2.85 5.57 -10.31
CA PHE A 110 -4.17 5.06 -10.62
C PHE A 110 -5.21 6.16 -10.58
N LEU A 111 -6.08 6.17 -11.59
CA LEU A 111 -7.30 6.95 -11.63
C LEU A 111 -8.48 5.98 -11.63
N ARG A 112 -9.44 6.19 -10.74
CA ARG A 112 -10.64 5.34 -10.63
C ARG A 112 -11.88 6.23 -10.61
N GLY A 113 -12.83 5.96 -11.51
CA GLY A 113 -14.18 6.52 -11.44
C GLY A 113 -15.12 5.51 -10.78
N LYS A 114 -15.96 5.97 -9.85
CA LYS A 114 -16.97 5.16 -9.16
C LYS A 114 -18.33 5.85 -9.28
N TRP A 115 -19.27 5.17 -9.93
CA TRP A 115 -20.67 5.58 -10.03
C TRP A 115 -21.50 4.74 -9.06
N SER A 116 -22.37 5.37 -8.26
CA SER A 116 -23.34 4.69 -7.39
C SER A 116 -24.77 4.96 -7.90
N PHE A 117 -25.69 4.00 -7.76
CA PHE A 117 -27.09 4.12 -8.20
C PHE A 117 -28.06 3.72 -7.09
#